data_AF-A0A4V6TS33-F1
#
_entry.id   AF-A0A4V6TS33-F1
#
_cell.length_a   1.000
_cell.length_b   1.000
_cell.length_c   1.000
_cell.angle_alpha   90.00
_cell.angle_beta   90.00
_cell.angle_gamma   90.00
#
_symmetry.space_group_name_H-M   'P 1'
#
loop_
_entity.id
_entity.type
_entity.pdbx_description
1 polymer ?
#
loop_
_entity_poly.entity_id
_entity_poly.type
_entity_poly.pdbx_seq_one_letter_code
_entity_poly.pdbx_strand_id
1 'polypeptide(L)'
;MSDYSESESYQSDSSSDSTSSVDDIQSQENLDSLLSKARTNLSSGNADNLELNEDVVRFDSLDDDDEKPIPRLTSKYNLDTLPALKPSQRRSQKAKENAPKSRQLELSAIEHQTRDALDNAAAAMSSRPAHDAGIRPSRKQMKEAREATTGKDWFDLPAPPAALLPEWKREAEALQLRNSLDPKRFYKGGSKLKLPKHFAIGRILPGRNAGDSLAEGAEDSKARRQARGFVNELLDDKTSQRYSKRKYSELQAERGQEYGQKKKAKETLKKMERKRR
;
A
#
# COMPACT_ATOMS: atom_id res chain seq x y z
N MET A 1 38.64 -10.58 -45.78
CA MET A 1 39.43 -11.35 -44.80
C MET A 1 40.13 -10.32 -43.91
N SER A 2 39.94 -10.25 -42.60
CA SER A 2 39.53 -11.26 -41.63
C SER A 2 39.02 -10.55 -40.37
N ASP A 3 37.93 -11.08 -39.79
CA ASP A 3 37.44 -10.77 -38.45
C ASP A 3 38.53 -11.04 -37.39
N TYR A 4 38.58 -10.20 -36.36
CA TYR A 4 39.26 -10.50 -35.10
C TYR A 4 38.28 -10.19 -33.96
N SER A 5 37.61 -11.24 -33.48
CA SER A 5 36.83 -11.24 -32.24
C SER A 5 37.78 -11.59 -31.10
N GLU A 6 37.97 -10.66 -30.15
CA GLU A 6 38.63 -10.95 -28.88
C GLU A 6 37.53 -11.15 -27.82
N SER A 7 37.34 -12.41 -27.42
CA SER A 7 36.38 -12.85 -26.41
C SER A 7 37.11 -12.94 -25.07
N GLU A 8 36.88 -12.01 -24.14
CA GLU A 8 37.42 -12.14 -22.78
C GLU A 8 36.44 -12.90 -21.88
N SER A 9 36.85 -14.12 -21.52
CA SER A 9 36.20 -15.00 -20.56
C SER A 9 36.69 -14.68 -19.14
N TYR A 10 35.80 -14.22 -18.26
CA TYR A 10 36.12 -14.12 -16.83
C TYR A 10 35.81 -15.45 -16.14
N GLN A 11 36.88 -16.15 -15.74
CA GLN A 11 36.86 -17.32 -14.87
C GLN A 11 36.51 -16.87 -13.44
N SER A 12 35.46 -17.47 -12.86
CA SER A 12 35.15 -17.32 -11.44
C SER A 12 35.88 -18.41 -10.64
N ASP A 13 36.94 -18.00 -9.95
CA ASP A 13 37.46 -18.71 -8.78
C ASP A 13 36.52 -18.41 -7.60
N SER A 14 35.86 -19.45 -7.09
CA SER A 14 35.14 -19.44 -5.83
C SER A 14 35.76 -20.51 -4.93
N SER A 15 36.79 -20.13 -4.18
CA SER A 15 37.30 -20.91 -3.07
C SER A 15 36.37 -20.78 -1.86
N SER A 16 35.39 -21.67 -1.76
CA SER A 16 34.61 -21.89 -0.53
C SER A 16 35.38 -22.84 0.38
N ASP A 17 35.96 -22.32 1.46
CA ASP A 17 36.53 -23.11 2.54
C ASP A 17 35.42 -23.89 3.24
N SER A 18 35.43 -25.22 3.06
CA SER A 18 34.51 -26.16 3.70
C SER A 18 35.24 -26.86 4.82
N THR A 19 35.06 -26.39 6.05
CA THR A 19 35.38 -27.17 7.25
C THR A 19 34.12 -27.89 7.71
N SER A 20 33.77 -29.00 7.05
CA SER A 20 32.74 -29.92 7.54
C SER A 20 33.36 -30.83 8.62
N SER A 21 33.27 -30.40 9.87
CA SER A 21 33.61 -31.21 11.04
C SER A 21 32.32 -31.72 11.67
N VAL A 22 32.01 -32.99 11.38
CA VAL A 22 31.34 -33.98 12.26
C VAL A 22 30.24 -33.44 13.18
N ASP A 23 28.97 -33.49 12.74
CA ASP A 23 27.79 -33.58 13.66
C ASP A 23 26.48 -34.05 12.99
N ASP A 24 26.47 -34.43 11.70
CA ASP A 24 25.21 -34.76 10.99
C ASP A 24 24.71 -36.21 11.13
N ILE A 25 25.38 -37.05 11.92
CA ILE A 25 24.93 -38.44 12.12
C ILE A 25 23.85 -38.54 13.21
N GLN A 26 23.86 -37.61 14.19
CA GLN A 26 22.89 -37.64 15.28
C GLN A 26 21.49 -37.16 14.86
N SER A 27 21.35 -36.40 13.77
CA SER A 27 20.05 -35.85 13.36
C SER A 27 19.13 -36.89 12.71
N GLN A 28 19.68 -37.83 11.94
CA GLN A 28 18.89 -38.87 11.27
C GLN A 28 18.43 -39.99 12.23
N GLU A 29 19.32 -40.47 13.10
CA GLU A 29 18.95 -41.50 14.09
C GLU A 29 17.88 -41.01 15.07
N ASN A 30 17.94 -39.73 15.46
CA ASN A 30 16.92 -39.11 16.31
C ASN A 30 15.57 -39.02 15.60
N LEU A 31 15.56 -38.74 14.29
CA LEU A 31 14.35 -38.63 13.48
C LEU A 31 13.66 -40.00 13.32
N ASP A 32 14.44 -41.05 13.06
CA ASP A 32 13.92 -42.42 12.97
C ASP A 32 13.42 -42.94 14.33
N SER A 33 14.08 -42.55 15.43
CA SER A 33 13.59 -42.83 16.78
C SER A 33 12.26 -42.13 17.08
N LEU A 34 12.08 -40.89 16.63
CA LEU A 34 10.85 -40.12 16.81
C LEU A 34 9.71 -40.67 15.96
N LEU A 35 10.00 -41.07 14.71
CA LEU A 35 9.01 -41.68 13.81
C LEU A 35 8.56 -43.06 14.27
N SER A 36 9.48 -43.89 14.78
CA SER A 36 9.12 -45.19 15.36
C SER A 36 8.26 -45.02 16.61
N LYS A 37 8.60 -44.07 17.49
CA LYS A 37 7.83 -43.74 18.70
C LYS A 37 6.44 -43.17 18.38
N ALA A 38 6.31 -42.36 17.34
CA ALA A 38 5.01 -41.88 16.86
C ALA A 38 4.15 -43.02 16.29
N ARG A 39 4.76 -43.97 15.57
CA ARG A 39 4.06 -45.16 15.04
C ARG A 39 3.58 -46.10 16.14
N THR A 40 4.39 -46.30 17.19
CA THR A 40 3.95 -47.12 18.34
C THR A 40 2.79 -46.44 19.06
N ASN A 41 2.82 -45.12 19.24
CA ASN A 41 1.75 -44.38 19.91
C ASN A 41 0.43 -44.37 19.10
N LEU A 42 0.50 -44.37 17.77
CA LEU A 42 -0.70 -44.53 16.92
C LEU A 42 -1.26 -45.97 16.96
N SER A 43 -0.37 -46.96 17.09
CA SER A 43 -0.77 -48.38 17.17
C SER A 43 -1.33 -48.75 18.54
N SER A 44 -0.78 -48.17 19.63
CA SER A 44 -1.34 -48.30 20.97
C SER A 44 -2.42 -47.22 21.11
N GLY A 45 -3.65 -47.51 20.66
CA GLY A 45 -4.79 -46.59 20.74
C GLY A 45 -5.25 -46.30 22.18
N ASN A 46 -4.36 -45.78 23.02
CA ASN A 46 -4.56 -45.46 24.42
C ASN A 46 -4.37 -43.94 24.56
N ALA A 47 -5.47 -43.20 24.45
CA ALA A 47 -5.50 -41.74 24.41
C ALA A 47 -5.47 -41.09 25.82
N ASP A 48 -5.10 -41.84 26.86
CA ASP A 48 -5.34 -41.43 28.25
C ASP A 48 -4.05 -41.24 29.07
N ASN A 49 -2.88 -41.06 28.46
CA ASN A 49 -1.70 -40.68 29.23
C ASN A 49 -0.74 -39.78 28.46
N LEU A 50 -0.92 -38.47 28.63
CA LEU A 50 0.04 -37.44 28.26
C LEU A 50 0.62 -36.86 29.56
N GLU A 51 1.80 -37.33 29.95
CA GLU A 51 2.65 -36.60 30.90
C GLU A 51 3.14 -35.31 30.22
N LEU A 52 2.49 -34.20 30.55
CA LEU A 52 2.90 -32.85 30.17
C LEU A 52 3.65 -32.23 31.35
N ASN A 53 4.92 -31.90 31.11
CA ASN A 53 5.73 -31.12 32.05
C ASN A 53 5.14 -29.71 32.21
N GLU A 54 5.08 -29.29 33.47
CA GLU A 54 4.50 -28.05 33.99
C GLU A 54 5.08 -26.80 33.34
N ASP A 55 4.21 -26.01 32.71
CA ASP A 55 4.05 -24.58 33.01
C ASP A 55 2.91 -24.05 32.13
N VAL A 56 1.79 -23.65 32.77
CA VAL A 56 0.86 -22.56 32.39
C VAL A 56 -0.49 -22.72 33.12
N VAL A 57 -0.72 -21.80 34.05
CA VAL A 57 -1.96 -21.21 34.58
C VAL A 57 -3.28 -21.99 34.42
N ARG A 58 -3.78 -22.52 35.55
CA ARG A 58 -5.19 -22.95 35.70
C ARG A 58 -6.08 -21.71 35.83
N PHE A 59 -7.02 -21.55 34.89
CA PHE A 59 -8.20 -20.71 35.10
C PHE A 59 -9.34 -21.61 35.63
N ASP A 60 -9.94 -21.16 36.73
CA ASP A 60 -11.04 -21.83 37.40
C ASP A 60 -12.29 -21.90 36.51
N SER A 61 -12.97 -23.03 36.70
CA SER A 61 -14.34 -23.43 36.34
C SER A 61 -15.31 -22.37 35.83
N LEU A 62 -16.10 -22.74 34.82
CA LEU A 62 -17.56 -22.81 34.91
C LEU A 62 -18.14 -23.56 33.69
N ASP A 63 -19.16 -24.36 33.99
CA ASP A 63 -20.16 -24.98 33.11
C ASP A 63 -19.87 -26.40 32.58
N ASP A 64 -20.42 -27.34 33.36
CA ASP A 64 -20.91 -28.66 32.95
C ASP A 64 -21.82 -28.54 31.71
N ASP A 65 -21.45 -29.19 30.60
CA ASP A 65 -22.43 -29.68 29.62
C ASP A 65 -21.83 -30.89 28.89
N ASP A 66 -22.55 -32.01 28.94
CA ASP A 66 -22.20 -33.31 28.39
C ASP A 66 -21.79 -33.27 26.89
N GLU A 67 -20.48 -33.34 26.59
CA GLU A 67 -20.00 -33.53 25.23
C GLU A 67 -20.31 -34.96 24.73
N LYS A 68 -21.40 -35.10 23.98
CA LYS A 68 -21.67 -36.32 23.20
C LYS A 68 -20.64 -36.44 22.06
N PRO A 69 -20.01 -37.61 21.85
CA PRO A 69 -19.02 -37.75 20.81
C PRO A 69 -19.64 -37.59 19.42
N ILE A 70 -18.93 -36.88 18.54
CA ILE A 70 -19.35 -36.56 17.18
C ILE A 70 -19.60 -37.87 16.40
N PRO A 71 -20.76 -38.05 15.74
CA PRO A 71 -21.06 -39.27 15.01
C PRO A 71 -20.17 -39.43 13.78
N ARG A 72 -19.65 -40.64 13.60
CA ARG A 72 -18.85 -41.00 12.42
C ARG A 72 -19.78 -41.19 11.21
N LEU A 73 -19.52 -40.44 10.14
CA LEU A 73 -20.26 -40.53 8.88
C LEU A 73 -20.07 -41.93 8.27
N THR A 74 -21.11 -42.76 8.32
CA THR A 74 -21.15 -44.01 7.53
C THR A 74 -22.02 -43.75 6.31
N SER A 75 -21.45 -43.93 5.11
CA SER A 75 -22.13 -43.75 3.82
C SER A 75 -23.06 -44.93 3.53
N LYS A 76 -24.11 -45.10 4.33
CA LYS A 76 -25.13 -46.16 4.18
C LYS A 76 -26.38 -45.72 3.40
N TYR A 77 -26.29 -44.67 2.59
CA TYR A 77 -27.42 -44.20 1.79
C TYR A 77 -27.14 -44.48 0.31
N ASN A 78 -27.90 -45.40 -0.29
CA ASN A 78 -27.93 -45.57 -1.74
C ASN A 78 -28.56 -44.32 -2.38
N LEU A 79 -27.77 -43.59 -3.18
CA LEU A 79 -28.19 -42.34 -3.82
C LEU A 79 -29.35 -42.52 -4.82
N ASP A 80 -29.62 -43.75 -5.26
CA ASP A 80 -30.61 -44.06 -6.28
C ASP A 80 -32.04 -44.22 -5.72
N THR A 81 -32.25 -44.09 -4.41
CA THR A 81 -33.58 -44.26 -3.79
C THR A 81 -33.91 -43.16 -2.79
N LEU A 82 -33.68 -41.90 -3.17
CA LEU A 82 -34.13 -40.76 -2.38
C LEU A 82 -35.62 -40.46 -2.65
N PRO A 83 -36.47 -40.35 -1.61
CA PRO A 83 -37.86 -39.94 -1.80
C PRO A 83 -37.93 -38.49 -2.29
N ALA A 84 -38.87 -38.20 -3.20
CA ALA A 84 -39.06 -36.85 -3.72
C ALA A 84 -39.39 -35.86 -2.60
N LEU A 85 -38.58 -34.80 -2.50
CA LEU A 85 -38.84 -33.68 -1.59
C LEU A 85 -40.16 -33.01 -1.99
N LYS A 86 -41.17 -33.09 -1.12
CA LYS A 86 -42.40 -32.32 -1.28
C LYS A 86 -42.06 -30.83 -1.13
N PRO A 87 -42.57 -29.95 -2.01
CA PRO A 87 -42.38 -28.53 -1.84
C PRO A 87 -42.95 -28.12 -0.48
N SER A 88 -42.12 -27.46 0.33
CA SER A 88 -42.52 -26.84 1.58
C SER A 88 -43.75 -25.98 1.29
N GLN A 89 -44.92 -26.41 1.78
CA GLN A 89 -46.08 -25.56 1.76
C GLN A 89 -45.74 -24.38 2.67
N ARG A 90 -45.41 -23.26 2.01
CA ARG A 90 -45.32 -21.93 2.58
C ARG A 90 -46.51 -21.78 3.52
N ARG A 91 -46.22 -21.82 4.83
CA ARG A 91 -47.22 -21.85 5.90
C ARG A 91 -48.23 -20.75 5.61
N SER A 92 -49.43 -21.18 5.22
CA SER A 92 -50.49 -20.34 4.70
C SER A 92 -50.82 -19.20 5.67
N GLN A 93 -51.27 -18.08 5.11
CA GLN A 93 -51.61 -16.79 5.70
C GLN A 93 -52.43 -16.79 7.02
N LYS A 94 -52.89 -17.94 7.50
CA LYS A 94 -53.61 -18.13 8.78
C LYS A 94 -52.77 -17.96 10.05
N ALA A 95 -51.44 -17.90 9.96
CA ALA A 95 -50.59 -17.69 11.15
C ALA A 95 -50.54 -16.22 11.63
N LYS A 96 -51.07 -15.27 10.84
CA LYS A 96 -51.06 -13.84 11.21
C LYS A 96 -52.17 -13.45 12.20
N GLU A 97 -53.25 -14.23 12.29
CA GLU A 97 -54.40 -13.88 13.15
C GLU A 97 -54.21 -14.23 14.64
N ASN A 98 -53.33 -15.20 14.98
CA ASN A 98 -53.14 -15.66 16.37
C ASN A 98 -51.76 -15.33 16.95
N ALA A 99 -51.10 -14.26 16.47
CA ALA A 99 -49.83 -13.81 17.05
C ALA A 99 -50.09 -12.81 18.19
N PRO A 100 -49.38 -12.91 19.35
CA PRO A 100 -49.50 -11.93 20.42
C PRO A 100 -49.14 -10.52 19.93
N LYS A 101 -49.86 -9.49 20.40
CA LYS A 101 -49.73 -8.09 19.93
C LYS A 101 -48.29 -7.55 19.97
N SER A 102 -47.45 -8.04 20.90
CA SER A 102 -46.02 -7.70 20.96
C SER A 102 -45.25 -8.13 19.71
N ARG A 103 -45.48 -9.35 19.21
CA ARG A 103 -44.87 -9.82 17.95
C ARG A 103 -45.40 -9.07 16.72
N GLN A 104 -46.63 -8.58 16.75
CA GLN A 104 -47.17 -7.81 15.62
C GLN A 104 -46.47 -6.46 15.46
N LEU A 105 -46.14 -5.80 16.57
CA LEU A 105 -45.38 -4.54 16.57
C LEU A 105 -43.92 -4.75 16.16
N GLU A 106 -43.29 -5.87 16.56
CA GLU A 106 -41.94 -6.20 16.12
C GLU A 106 -41.88 -6.51 14.62
N LEU A 107 -42.86 -7.28 14.10
CA LEU A 107 -42.93 -7.61 12.68
C LEU A 107 -43.21 -6.36 11.82
N SER A 108 -44.07 -5.45 12.27
CA SER A 108 -44.30 -4.19 11.54
C SER A 108 -43.06 -3.29 11.56
N ALA A 109 -42.34 -3.21 12.68
CA ALA A 109 -41.09 -2.45 12.76
C ALA A 109 -40.03 -2.99 11.79
N ILE A 110 -39.90 -4.32 11.68
CA ILE A 110 -39.00 -4.97 10.71
C ILE A 110 -39.45 -4.69 9.27
N GLU A 111 -40.75 -4.73 8.98
CA GLU A 111 -41.29 -4.41 7.65
C GLU A 111 -41.08 -2.94 7.25
N HIS A 112 -41.12 -2.01 8.20
CA HIS A 112 -40.82 -0.59 7.94
C HIS A 112 -39.31 -0.38 7.72
N GLN A 113 -38.46 -0.94 8.58
CA GLN A 113 -37.00 -0.86 8.42
C GLN A 113 -36.52 -1.44 7.09
N THR A 114 -37.11 -2.55 6.64
CA THR A 114 -36.76 -3.17 5.35
C THR A 114 -37.23 -2.34 4.16
N ARG A 115 -38.41 -1.70 4.23
CA ARG A 115 -38.86 -0.74 3.20
C ARG A 115 -37.93 0.47 3.11
N ASP A 116 -37.61 1.08 4.25
CA ASP A 116 -36.72 2.24 4.29
C ASP A 116 -35.31 1.90 3.78
N ALA A 117 -34.80 0.69 4.09
CA ALA A 117 -33.53 0.21 3.55
C ALA A 117 -33.58 -0.01 2.04
N LEU A 118 -34.69 -0.53 1.50
CA LEU A 118 -34.88 -0.72 0.06
C LEU A 118 -35.06 0.60 -0.69
N ASP A 119 -35.78 1.57 -0.12
CA ASP A 119 -35.97 2.89 -0.70
C ASP A 119 -34.67 3.69 -0.69
N ASN A 120 -33.88 3.60 0.38
CA ASN A 120 -32.53 4.17 0.45
C ASN A 120 -31.56 3.49 -0.52
N ALA A 121 -31.63 2.17 -0.67
CA ALA A 121 -30.82 1.44 -1.65
C ALA A 121 -31.22 1.83 -3.09
N ALA A 122 -32.51 1.98 -3.38
CA ALA A 122 -33.01 2.44 -4.66
C ALA A 122 -32.58 3.89 -4.96
N ALA A 123 -32.64 4.77 -3.97
CA ALA A 123 -32.14 6.14 -4.08
C ALA A 123 -30.61 6.21 -4.31
N ALA A 124 -29.84 5.35 -3.63
CA ALA A 124 -28.40 5.22 -3.85
C ALA A 124 -28.05 4.62 -5.22
N MET A 125 -28.89 3.72 -5.74
CA MET A 125 -28.75 3.19 -7.11
C MET A 125 -29.14 4.25 -8.16
N SER A 126 -30.09 5.12 -7.86
CA SER A 126 -30.51 6.27 -8.68
C SER A 126 -29.48 7.41 -8.67
N SER A 127 -28.71 7.60 -7.59
CA SER A 127 -27.66 8.63 -7.52
C SER A 127 -26.30 8.20 -8.10
N ARG A 128 -26.19 6.95 -8.59
CA ARG A 128 -25.09 6.60 -9.50
C ARG A 128 -25.14 7.57 -10.68
N PRO A 129 -24.04 8.25 -11.01
CA PRO A 129 -24.03 9.16 -12.15
C PRO A 129 -24.52 8.40 -13.37
N ALA A 130 -25.51 8.96 -14.06
CA ALA A 130 -26.12 8.42 -15.26
C ALA A 130 -25.08 8.29 -16.38
N HIS A 131 -24.21 7.29 -16.29
CA HIS A 131 -23.30 6.89 -17.37
C HIS A 131 -24.01 5.93 -18.35
N ASP A 132 -25.33 5.75 -18.21
CA ASP A 132 -26.13 4.84 -19.03
C ASP A 132 -27.49 5.42 -19.41
N ALA A 133 -27.58 6.75 -19.62
CA ALA A 133 -28.53 7.25 -20.60
C ALA A 133 -27.80 7.15 -21.95
N GLY A 134 -28.30 6.32 -22.87
CA GLY A 134 -27.68 5.97 -24.18
C GLY A 134 -27.37 7.12 -25.15
N ILE A 135 -27.23 8.34 -24.65
CA ILE A 135 -26.66 9.51 -25.31
C ILE A 135 -25.17 9.24 -25.50
N ARG A 136 -24.81 8.78 -26.70
CA ARG A 136 -23.41 8.61 -27.10
C ARG A 136 -22.71 9.97 -26.93
N PRO A 137 -21.62 10.06 -26.16
CA PRO A 137 -20.94 11.34 -25.97
C PRO A 137 -20.52 11.91 -27.31
N SER A 138 -20.65 13.22 -27.46
CA SER A 138 -20.24 13.90 -28.68
C SER A 138 -18.76 13.63 -28.94
N ARG A 139 -18.34 13.58 -30.23
CA ARG A 139 -16.94 13.34 -30.61
C ARG A 139 -15.97 14.30 -29.90
N LYS A 140 -16.43 15.53 -29.58
CA LYS A 140 -15.67 16.50 -28.78
C LYS A 140 -15.47 16.04 -27.34
N GLN A 141 -16.55 15.62 -26.67
CA GLN A 141 -16.52 15.11 -25.29
C GLN A 141 -15.66 13.85 -25.16
N MET A 142 -15.71 12.94 -26.15
CA MET A 142 -14.83 11.76 -26.18
C MET A 142 -13.35 12.15 -26.31
N LYS A 143 -13.05 13.19 -27.09
CA LYS A 143 -11.68 13.70 -27.24
C LYS A 143 -11.19 14.36 -25.95
N GLU A 144 -12.02 15.17 -25.31
CA GLU A 144 -11.71 15.80 -24.01
C GLU A 144 -11.48 14.77 -22.91
N ALA A 145 -12.34 13.74 -22.82
CA ALA A 145 -12.15 12.64 -21.88
C ALA A 145 -10.85 11.87 -22.13
N ARG A 146 -10.48 11.67 -23.40
CA ARG A 146 -9.20 11.04 -23.77
C ARG A 146 -8.01 11.94 -23.50
N GLU A 147 -8.15 13.26 -23.57
CA GLU A 147 -7.05 14.21 -23.29
C GLU A 147 -6.87 14.53 -21.80
N ALA A 148 -7.91 14.29 -21.00
CA ALA A 148 -7.88 14.42 -19.55
C ALA A 148 -7.07 13.30 -18.88
N THR A 149 -6.85 12.21 -19.60
CA THR A 149 -6.32 10.96 -19.07
C THR A 149 -5.19 10.44 -19.97
N THR A 150 -4.17 9.81 -19.39
CA THR A 150 -3.05 9.22 -20.16
C THR A 150 -3.46 8.08 -21.10
N GLY A 151 -4.61 7.46 -20.85
CA GLY A 151 -5.18 6.34 -21.61
C GLY A 151 -4.94 4.98 -20.94
N LYS A 152 -5.52 3.93 -21.54
CA LYS A 152 -5.54 2.58 -20.98
C LYS A 152 -4.15 1.97 -20.77
N ASP A 153 -3.19 2.30 -21.64
CA ASP A 153 -1.81 1.81 -21.57
C ASP A 153 -1.09 2.27 -20.29
N TRP A 154 -1.58 3.36 -19.68
CA TRP A 154 -1.05 3.90 -18.42
C TRP A 154 -2.15 4.07 -17.37
N PHE A 155 -2.97 3.02 -17.22
CA PHE A 155 -4.00 2.87 -16.17
C PHE A 155 -4.92 4.07 -16.01
N ASP A 156 -5.17 4.80 -17.09
CA ASP A 156 -6.05 5.95 -17.09
C ASP A 156 -5.66 7.00 -16.02
N LEU A 157 -4.35 7.28 -15.87
CA LEU A 157 -3.86 8.32 -14.96
C LEU A 157 -4.45 9.69 -15.33
N PRO A 158 -5.20 10.35 -14.42
CA PRO A 158 -5.85 11.62 -14.70
C PRO A 158 -4.85 12.79 -14.65
N ALA A 159 -5.22 13.89 -15.32
CA ALA A 159 -4.55 15.16 -15.17
C ALA A 159 -4.74 15.73 -13.74
N PRO A 160 -3.74 16.46 -13.21
CA PRO A 160 -3.83 17.09 -11.89
C PRO A 160 -4.99 18.10 -11.83
N PRO A 161 -5.76 18.15 -10.72
CA PRO A 161 -6.84 19.11 -10.56
C PRO A 161 -6.30 20.53 -10.50
N ALA A 162 -6.97 21.47 -11.18
CA ALA A 162 -6.50 22.85 -11.32
C ALA A 162 -6.26 23.57 -9.98
N ALA A 163 -7.05 23.26 -8.95
CA ALA A 163 -6.94 23.88 -7.63
C ALA A 163 -5.64 23.51 -6.88
N LEU A 164 -5.15 22.27 -7.03
CA LEU A 164 -3.93 21.79 -6.36
C LEU A 164 -2.66 21.96 -7.21
N LEU A 165 -2.83 22.30 -8.49
CA LEU A 165 -1.76 22.53 -9.43
C LEU A 165 -0.65 23.49 -8.93
N PRO A 166 -0.92 24.63 -8.25
CA PRO A 166 0.16 25.50 -7.78
C PRO A 166 1.03 24.84 -6.71
N GLU A 167 0.45 24.05 -5.79
CA GLU A 167 1.21 23.33 -4.78
C GLU A 167 2.06 22.24 -5.45
N TRP A 168 1.44 21.45 -6.32
CA TRP A 168 2.10 20.35 -7.01
C TRP A 168 3.21 20.84 -7.96
N LYS A 169 3.08 22.04 -8.52
CA LYS A 169 4.16 22.69 -9.28
C LYS A 169 5.37 23.01 -8.41
N ARG A 170 5.19 23.46 -7.17
CA ARG A 170 6.30 23.71 -6.24
C ARG A 170 7.02 22.41 -5.89
N GLU A 171 6.26 21.36 -5.62
CA GLU A 171 6.80 20.02 -5.40
C GLU A 171 7.58 19.54 -6.63
N ALA A 172 7.02 19.67 -7.84
CA ALA A 172 7.70 19.29 -9.07
C ALA A 172 8.99 20.09 -9.33
N GLU A 173 8.98 21.39 -9.07
CA GLU A 173 10.15 22.26 -9.21
C GLU A 173 11.25 21.88 -8.22
N ALA A 174 10.88 21.59 -6.97
CA ALA A 174 11.84 21.12 -5.98
C ALA A 174 12.45 19.75 -6.37
N LEU A 175 11.68 18.84 -6.99
CA LEU A 175 12.23 17.60 -7.55
C LEU A 175 13.21 17.86 -8.69
N GLN A 176 12.92 18.84 -9.55
CA GLN A 176 13.82 19.24 -10.62
C GLN A 176 15.14 19.81 -10.06
N LEU A 177 15.06 20.52 -8.93
CA LEU A 177 16.20 21.13 -8.24
C LEU A 177 16.85 20.22 -7.19
N ARG A 178 16.50 18.92 -7.14
CA ARG A 178 16.97 17.98 -6.11
C ARG A 178 18.49 17.93 -5.90
N ASN A 179 19.27 18.15 -6.96
CA ASN A 179 20.73 18.18 -6.90
C ASN A 179 21.30 19.37 -6.12
N SER A 180 20.52 20.43 -5.93
CA SER A 180 20.91 21.62 -5.16
C SER A 180 20.47 21.57 -3.69
N LEU A 181 19.55 20.66 -3.35
CA LEU A 181 18.97 20.57 -2.01
C LEU A 181 19.93 19.93 -1.01
N ASP A 182 20.56 18.81 -1.39
CA ASP A 182 21.52 18.09 -0.56
C ASP A 182 22.90 18.06 -1.25
N PRO A 183 23.95 18.67 -0.64
CA PRO A 183 25.29 18.70 -1.23
C PRO A 183 25.95 17.32 -1.35
N LYS A 184 25.46 16.31 -0.64
CA LYS A 184 26.03 14.96 -0.64
C LYS A 184 25.35 14.01 -1.62
N ARG A 185 24.20 14.40 -2.18
CA ARG A 185 23.41 13.54 -3.06
C ARG A 185 23.42 14.09 -4.48
N PHE A 186 24.09 13.38 -5.36
CA PHE A 186 24.14 13.69 -6.78
C PHE A 186 23.20 12.77 -7.54
N TYR A 187 22.14 13.31 -8.13
CA TYR A 187 21.23 12.55 -8.99
C TYR A 187 21.55 12.76 -10.47
N LYS A 188 21.32 11.71 -11.25
CA LYS A 188 21.39 11.76 -12.71
C LYS A 188 20.27 12.65 -13.25
N GLY A 189 20.60 13.56 -14.17
CA GLY A 189 19.64 14.42 -14.85
C GLY A 189 19.26 15.68 -14.06
N GLY A 190 20.01 16.77 -14.31
CA GLY A 190 19.72 18.12 -13.83
C GLY A 190 19.31 19.10 -14.94
N SER A 191 19.02 18.60 -16.14
CA SER A 191 18.47 19.43 -17.22
C SER A 191 16.97 19.62 -17.03
N LYS A 192 16.42 20.70 -17.59
CA LYS A 192 15.03 21.17 -17.47
C LYS A 192 14.01 20.08 -17.84
N LEU A 193 13.72 19.16 -16.92
CA LEU A 193 12.64 18.20 -17.07
C LEU A 193 11.34 19.00 -17.12
N LYS A 194 10.75 19.11 -18.30
CA LYS A 194 9.43 19.71 -18.44
C LYS A 194 8.45 18.84 -17.66
N LEU A 195 7.70 19.45 -16.73
CA LEU A 195 6.68 18.76 -15.97
C LEU A 195 5.70 18.04 -16.93
N PRO A 196 5.52 16.72 -16.80
CA PRO A 196 4.56 15.99 -17.62
C PRO A 196 3.15 16.56 -17.50
N LYS A 197 2.35 16.44 -18.57
CA LYS A 197 0.94 16.88 -18.56
C LYS A 197 0.10 16.10 -17.54
N HIS A 198 0.44 14.83 -17.34
CA HIS A 198 -0.28 13.91 -16.46
C HIS A 198 0.71 13.35 -15.44
N PHE A 199 0.43 13.58 -14.17
CA PHE A 199 1.21 13.07 -13.05
C PHE A 199 0.32 13.04 -11.80
N ALA A 200 0.65 12.16 -10.87
CA ALA A 200 0.02 12.09 -9.56
C ALA A 200 1.10 12.06 -8.47
N ILE A 201 0.75 12.62 -7.31
CA ILE A 201 1.61 12.58 -6.13
C ILE A 201 1.00 11.58 -5.16
N GLY A 202 1.76 10.53 -4.83
CA GLY A 202 1.38 9.48 -3.88
C GLY A 202 2.13 9.60 -2.57
N ARG A 203 1.67 8.89 -1.55
CA ARG A 203 2.36 8.71 -0.27
C ARG A 203 2.83 7.27 -0.15
N ILE A 204 4.05 7.08 0.35
CA ILE A 204 4.60 5.75 0.61
C ILE A 204 3.91 5.20 1.86
N LEU A 205 3.23 4.07 1.70
CA LEU A 205 2.70 3.30 2.83
C LEU A 205 3.79 2.36 3.32
N PRO A 206 4.05 2.29 4.64
CA PRO A 206 5.06 1.40 5.16
C PRO A 206 4.70 -0.05 4.82
N GLY A 207 5.68 -0.82 4.31
CA GLY A 207 5.50 -2.22 4.02
C GLY A 207 5.19 -3.04 5.27
N ARG A 208 4.45 -4.14 5.11
CA ARG A 208 4.12 -5.07 6.21
C ARG A 208 5.34 -5.91 6.67
N ASN A 209 6.47 -5.81 5.98
CA ASN A 209 7.67 -6.59 6.27
C ASN A 209 8.52 -5.87 7.32
N ALA A 210 8.98 -6.60 8.35
CA ALA A 210 9.66 -6.06 9.53
C ALA A 210 10.89 -5.19 9.20
N GLY A 211 11.64 -5.49 8.14
CA GLY A 211 12.84 -4.72 7.75
C GLY A 211 12.56 -3.27 7.32
N ASP A 212 11.37 -2.98 6.81
CA ASP A 212 10.96 -1.63 6.36
C ASP A 212 10.47 -0.76 7.55
N SER A 213 10.08 -1.42 8.65
CA SER A 213 9.71 -0.79 9.92
C SER A 213 10.88 -0.64 10.90
N LEU A 214 12.06 -1.19 10.56
CA LEU A 214 13.28 -1.14 11.37
C LEU A 214 14.42 -0.33 10.73
N ALA A 215 14.26 0.10 9.48
CA ALA A 215 15.18 1.06 8.87
C ALA A 215 15.12 2.40 9.65
N GLU A 216 16.25 3.10 9.75
CA GLU A 216 16.52 4.38 10.46
C GLU A 216 15.54 5.54 10.13
N GLY A 217 14.48 5.30 9.36
CA GLY A 217 13.39 6.24 9.06
C GLY A 217 11.98 5.75 9.38
N ALA A 218 11.81 4.63 10.09
CA ALA A 218 10.51 4.09 10.46
C ALA A 218 9.88 4.75 11.70
N GLU A 219 10.70 5.30 12.60
CA GLU A 219 10.26 6.00 13.82
C GLU A 219 9.44 7.26 13.49
N ASP A 220 9.68 7.89 12.34
CA ASP A 220 8.94 9.06 11.86
C ASP A 220 7.72 8.73 10.99
N SER A 221 7.26 7.48 10.98
CA SER A 221 6.11 7.05 10.18
C SER A 221 4.85 7.87 10.47
N LYS A 222 4.66 8.38 11.69
CA LYS A 222 3.53 9.27 12.04
C LYS A 222 3.73 10.68 11.49
N ALA A 223 4.94 11.24 11.57
CA ALA A 223 5.27 12.55 11.02
C ALA A 223 5.16 12.54 9.48
N ARG A 224 5.68 11.50 8.82
CA ARG A 224 5.59 11.30 7.37
C ARG A 224 4.16 11.04 6.88
N ARG A 225 3.33 10.35 7.66
CA ARG A 225 1.89 10.19 7.35
C ARG A 225 1.12 11.50 7.41
N GLN A 226 1.51 12.40 8.31
CA GLN A 226 0.89 13.71 8.54
C GLN A 226 1.46 14.80 7.61
N ALA A 227 2.66 14.58 7.04
CA ALA A 227 3.31 15.52 6.15
C ALA A 227 2.43 15.84 4.93
N ARG A 228 2.27 17.14 4.67
CA ARG A 228 1.41 17.65 3.60
C ARG A 228 2.05 17.51 2.21
N GLY A 229 3.39 17.44 2.12
CA GLY A 229 4.19 17.31 0.90
C GLY A 229 5.68 17.18 1.23
N PHE A 230 6.52 16.83 0.25
CA PHE A 230 7.96 16.60 0.52
C PHE A 230 8.71 17.92 0.70
N VAL A 231 8.25 19.01 0.07
CA VAL A 231 8.81 20.35 0.30
C VAL A 231 8.62 20.76 1.75
N ASN A 232 7.47 20.44 2.36
CA ASN A 232 7.23 20.75 3.77
C ASN A 232 8.14 19.93 4.68
N GLU A 233 8.35 18.65 4.38
CA GLU A 233 9.32 17.80 5.12
C GLU A 233 10.74 18.39 5.05
N LEU A 234 11.14 18.88 3.88
CA LEU A 234 12.44 19.55 3.72
C LEU A 234 12.54 20.85 4.52
N LEU A 235 11.44 21.61 4.62
CA LEU A 235 11.39 22.80 5.46
C LEU A 235 11.47 22.45 6.95
N ASP A 236 10.96 21.31 7.37
CA ASP A 236 11.04 20.87 8.77
C ASP A 236 12.44 20.35 9.15
N ASP A 237 13.24 19.88 8.18
CA ASP A 237 14.61 19.42 8.41
C ASP A 237 15.59 20.57 8.72
N LYS A 238 16.04 20.59 9.98
CA LYS A 238 17.00 21.57 10.51
C LYS A 238 18.35 21.53 9.79
N THR A 239 18.79 20.38 9.30
CA THR A 239 20.10 20.26 8.65
C THR A 239 20.09 20.93 7.28
N SER A 240 19.04 20.66 6.49
CA SER A 240 18.77 21.30 5.21
C SER A 240 18.59 22.81 5.34
N GLN A 241 17.86 23.29 6.38
CA GLN A 241 17.72 24.72 6.64
C GLN A 241 19.07 25.42 6.89
N ARG A 242 19.94 24.82 7.71
CA ARG A 242 21.27 25.39 8.03
C ARG A 242 22.14 25.52 6.79
N TYR A 243 22.19 24.46 5.98
CA TYR A 243 22.95 24.46 4.74
C TYR A 243 22.42 25.51 3.75
N SER A 244 21.11 25.51 3.52
CA SER A 244 20.45 26.44 2.60
C SER A 244 20.66 27.89 3.01
N LYS A 245 20.51 28.22 4.30
CA LYS A 245 20.75 29.57 4.83
C LYS A 245 22.21 30.00 4.63
N ARG A 246 23.17 29.12 4.94
CA ARG A 246 24.60 29.42 4.76
C ARG A 246 24.93 29.69 3.29
N LYS A 247 24.55 28.79 2.37
CA LYS A 247 24.82 28.94 0.94
C LYS A 247 24.09 30.13 0.33
N TYR A 248 22.87 30.42 0.78
CA TYR A 248 22.14 31.60 0.34
C TYR A 248 22.88 32.89 0.69
N SER A 249 23.32 33.04 1.94
CA SER A 249 24.08 34.23 2.36
C SER A 249 25.39 34.39 1.59
N GLU A 250 26.10 33.30 1.32
CA GLU A 250 27.33 33.30 0.51
C GLU A 250 27.05 33.77 -0.93
N LEU A 251 26.01 33.22 -1.57
CA LEU A 251 25.61 33.61 -2.93
C LEU A 251 25.11 35.05 -3.01
N GLN A 252 24.40 35.54 -1.98
CA GLN A 252 23.96 36.93 -1.94
C GLN A 252 25.13 37.89 -1.73
N ALA A 253 26.12 37.52 -0.92
CA ALA A 253 27.34 38.31 -0.77
C ALA A 253 28.11 38.37 -2.11
N GLU A 254 28.28 37.24 -2.79
CA GLU A 254 28.93 37.16 -4.10
C GLU A 254 28.20 38.00 -5.16
N ARG A 255 26.88 37.80 -5.30
CA ARG A 255 26.05 38.58 -6.23
C ARG A 255 26.05 40.08 -5.90
N GLY A 256 26.05 40.42 -4.61
CA GLY A 256 26.14 41.80 -4.14
C GLY A 256 27.46 42.46 -4.52
N GLN A 257 28.58 41.73 -4.39
CA GLN A 257 29.89 42.18 -4.83
C GLN A 257 29.95 42.35 -6.35
N GLU A 258 29.45 41.37 -7.11
CA GLU A 258 29.41 41.44 -8.58
C GLU A 258 28.57 42.63 -9.06
N TYR A 259 27.38 42.82 -8.47
CA TYR A 259 26.52 43.96 -8.77
C TYR A 259 27.18 45.30 -8.42
N GLY A 260 27.85 45.37 -7.27
CA GLY A 260 28.61 46.55 -6.85
C GLY A 260 29.74 46.91 -7.82
N GLN A 261 30.49 45.91 -8.31
CA GLN A 261 31.53 46.10 -9.33
C GLN A 261 30.94 46.60 -10.65
N LYS A 262 29.85 46.00 -11.14
CA LYS A 262 29.16 46.44 -12.37
C LYS A 262 28.64 47.87 -12.25
N LYS A 263 28.09 48.25 -11.08
CA LYS A 263 27.62 49.62 -10.83
C LYS A 263 28.77 50.62 -10.89
N LYS A 264 29.88 50.34 -10.20
CA LYS A 264 31.09 51.19 -10.23
C LYS A 264 31.63 51.35 -11.65
N ALA A 265 31.71 50.27 -12.43
CA ALA A 265 32.17 50.32 -13.81
C ALA A 265 31.27 51.18 -14.72
N LYS A 266 29.94 51.14 -14.51
CA LYS A 266 29.00 52.02 -15.25
C LYS A 266 29.18 53.49 -14.85
N GLU A 267 29.38 53.77 -13.57
CA GLU A 267 29.61 55.14 -13.08
C GLU A 267 30.92 55.73 -13.60
N THR A 268 32.00 54.94 -13.64
CA THR A 268 33.28 55.38 -14.20
C THR A 268 33.16 55.63 -15.71
N LEU A 269 32.50 54.76 -16.46
CA LEU A 269 32.24 54.95 -17.90
C LEU A 269 31.45 56.24 -18.16
N LYS A 270 30.36 56.47 -17.42
CA LYS A 270 29.53 57.68 -17.54
C LYS A 270 30.32 58.95 -17.20
N LYS A 271 31.23 58.87 -16.22
CA LYS A 271 32.13 59.99 -15.88
C LYS A 271 33.13 60.28 -16.99
N MET A 272 33.65 59.25 -17.66
CA MET A 272 34.56 59.40 -18.80
C MET A 272 33.84 59.98 -20.03
N GLU A 273 32.61 59.53 -20.30
CA GLU A 273 31.78 60.04 -21.41
C GLU A 273 31.44 61.52 -21.21
N ARG A 274 31.08 61.93 -19.98
CA ARG A 274 30.84 63.34 -19.64
C ARG A 274 32.07 64.23 -19.81
N LYS A 275 33.28 63.69 -19.64
CA LYS A 275 34.53 64.44 -19.86
C LYS A 275 34.93 64.57 -21.33
N ARG A 276 34.33 63.75 -22.22
CA ARG A 276 34.60 63.76 -23.67
C ARG A 276 33.65 64.67 -24.45
N ARG A 277 32.53 65.08 -23.85
CA ARG A 277 31.63 66.11 -24.35
C ARG A 277 32.10 67.47 -23.85
#